data_AF-A0A950X4G1-F1
#
_entry.id   AF-A0A950X4G1-F1
#
_cell.length_a   1.000
_cell.length_b   1.000
_cell.length_c   1.000
_cell.angle_alpha   90.00
_cell.angle_beta   90.00
_cell.angle_gamma   90.00
#
_symmetry.space_group_name_H-M   'P 1'
#
loop_
_entity.id
_entity.type
_entity.pdbx_description
1 polymer ?
#
loop_
_entity_poly.entity_id
_entity_poly.type
_entity_poly.pdbx_seq_one_letter_code
_entity_poly.pdbx_strand_id
1 'polypeptide(L)'
;MNPIENNARNATIRARLTSGLLNKRSEQPLPSVYGVKRKINRQMKPLASWMATCTLLFSHCILVHGGLLKPDVDFSNYNVPLQQQLVNRIREKVAARLGPGKPTRDRYFIIPFAYQNKGNAPQFSHSFISVIRVFADNKQPRLTAGFRHGTYRNWNFEAFTISWLPHDFDRNPNLCVFDGLGSRVDPRLNKCPISRGKSFKLEETLQLALNVKNAVGMWGPYEIKKEAFDLAVKRKNLLDGGTIGYRADDRLYRKPLVAVNCFHAMAGLEELYPNGGFLGTGFRMWGINGTARVLIEYTKAVRNRGLLLEPVNIKKDLYGFVYAPERNSQGIYNPFPNASAYYQ
;
A
#
# COMPACT_ATOMS: atom_id res chain seq x y z
N MET A 1 1.79 -35.24 -57.76
CA MET A 1 0.59 -34.46 -58.13
C MET A 1 0.79 -33.04 -57.64
N ASN A 2 0.62 -32.09 -58.55
CA ASN A 2 0.89 -30.66 -58.44
C ASN A 2 -0.17 -29.90 -57.60
N PRO A 3 0.00 -28.59 -57.32
CA PRO A 3 -0.04 -28.01 -55.96
C PRO A 3 -1.30 -27.20 -55.64
N ILE A 4 -1.48 -26.88 -54.35
CA ILE A 4 -2.44 -25.86 -53.89
C ILE A 4 -1.70 -24.52 -53.79
N GLU A 5 -2.14 -23.59 -54.63
CA GLU A 5 -1.73 -22.21 -54.71
C GLU A 5 -2.83 -21.29 -54.11
N ASN A 6 -2.41 -20.11 -53.65
CA ASN A 6 -3.19 -18.86 -53.55
C ASN A 6 -4.21 -18.71 -52.39
N ASN A 7 -4.00 -17.75 -51.49
CA ASN A 7 -4.24 -16.32 -51.80
C ASN A 7 -4.05 -15.44 -50.55
N ALA A 8 -3.09 -14.52 -50.62
CA ALA A 8 -3.03 -13.33 -49.79
C ALA A 8 -3.42 -12.13 -50.69
N ARG A 9 -4.40 -11.31 -50.28
CA ARG A 9 -4.54 -9.91 -50.71
C ARG A 9 -5.63 -9.16 -49.92
N ASN A 10 -5.19 -8.04 -49.36
CA ASN A 10 -5.80 -6.71 -49.31
C ASN A 10 -7.09 -6.46 -48.49
N ALA A 11 -7.04 -5.44 -47.62
CA ALA A 11 -7.71 -4.16 -47.92
C ALA A 11 -7.33 -3.06 -46.90
N THR A 12 -6.72 -1.99 -47.42
CA THR A 12 -6.61 -0.66 -46.82
C THR A 12 -7.92 0.09 -47.07
N ILE A 13 -8.54 0.67 -46.04
CA ILE A 13 -9.60 1.68 -46.22
C ILE A 13 -9.37 2.85 -45.25
N ARG A 14 -9.12 4.02 -45.83
CA ARG A 14 -9.28 5.35 -45.22
C ARG A 14 -10.76 5.73 -45.25
N ALA A 15 -11.26 6.35 -44.19
CA ALA A 15 -12.43 7.22 -44.26
C ALA A 15 -12.23 8.48 -43.39
N ARG A 16 -12.34 9.63 -44.05
CA ARG A 16 -12.58 10.99 -43.51
C ARG A 16 -14.05 11.12 -43.09
N LEU A 17 -14.35 12.26 -42.44
CA LEU A 17 -15.65 12.94 -42.15
C LEU A 17 -15.82 13.04 -40.61
N THR A 18 -16.14 14.17 -39.98
CA THR A 18 -16.53 15.51 -40.45
C THR A 18 -16.41 16.47 -39.28
N SER A 19 -15.95 17.68 -39.58
CA SER A 19 -16.13 18.90 -38.79
C SER A 19 -17.59 19.36 -38.84
N GLY A 20 -18.09 19.96 -37.76
CA GLY A 20 -19.27 20.83 -37.83
C GLY A 20 -19.94 21.17 -36.50
N LEU A 21 -19.76 22.44 -36.09
CA LEU A 21 -20.75 23.33 -35.43
C LEU A 21 -21.11 23.01 -33.95
N LEU A 22 -21.36 23.95 -33.04
CA LEU A 22 -21.53 25.40 -33.09
C LEU A 22 -21.40 25.97 -31.66
N ASN A 23 -21.00 27.24 -31.60
CA ASN A 23 -20.98 28.16 -30.47
C ASN A 23 -22.16 28.06 -29.48
N LYS A 24 -21.86 28.30 -28.20
CA LYS A 24 -22.60 29.31 -27.42
C LYS A 24 -21.72 29.96 -26.35
N ARG A 25 -21.30 31.19 -26.65
CA ARG A 25 -20.95 32.22 -25.66
C ARG A 25 -22.19 32.51 -24.82
N SER A 26 -22.03 32.56 -23.50
CA SER A 26 -22.88 33.34 -22.62
C SER A 26 -21.97 34.22 -21.77
N GLU A 27 -22.01 35.50 -22.10
CA GLU A 27 -21.49 36.59 -21.30
C GLU A 27 -22.35 36.84 -20.04
N GLN A 28 -21.78 37.65 -19.14
CA GLN A 28 -22.36 38.36 -17.99
C GLN A 28 -22.14 37.72 -16.60
N PRO A 29 -22.08 38.52 -15.53
CA PRO A 29 -21.40 39.82 -15.39
C PRO A 29 -20.48 39.87 -14.15
N LEU A 30 -19.52 40.79 -14.18
CA LEU A 30 -18.71 41.20 -13.02
C LEU A 30 -19.58 41.84 -11.92
N PRO A 31 -19.31 41.56 -10.63
CA PRO A 31 -19.60 42.50 -9.57
C PRO A 31 -18.34 43.14 -8.99
N SER A 32 -18.35 44.46 -9.08
CA SER A 32 -17.88 45.48 -8.14
C SER A 32 -16.64 45.24 -7.28
N VAL A 33 -15.66 46.10 -7.57
CA VAL A 33 -14.70 46.69 -6.64
C VAL A 33 -15.38 47.15 -5.34
N TYR A 34 -14.98 46.57 -4.21
CA TYR A 34 -14.99 47.23 -2.90
C TYR A 34 -13.69 46.94 -2.18
N GLY A 35 -12.87 47.99 -2.06
CA GLY A 35 -11.62 47.97 -1.32
C GLY A 35 -11.86 47.92 0.18
N VAL A 36 -11.26 46.94 0.85
CA VAL A 36 -11.12 46.93 2.31
C VAL A 36 -9.64 47.21 2.62
N LYS A 37 -9.36 48.46 2.99
CA LYS A 37 -8.10 48.86 3.65
C LYS A 37 -7.99 48.12 4.99
N ARG A 38 -7.17 47.08 5.08
CA ARG A 38 -6.68 46.58 6.38
C ARG A 38 -5.52 47.44 6.85
N LYS A 39 -5.82 48.30 7.83
CA LYS A 39 -4.86 49.04 8.65
C LYS A 39 -3.95 48.03 9.38
N ILE A 40 -2.68 47.97 9.01
CA ILE A 40 -1.64 47.28 9.79
C ILE A 40 -1.26 48.21 10.94
N ASN A 41 -1.76 47.92 12.13
CA ASN A 41 -1.33 48.62 13.34
C ASN A 41 -0.11 47.88 13.91
N ARG A 42 1.09 48.34 13.57
CA ARG A 42 2.34 47.93 14.23
C ARG A 42 2.40 48.63 15.58
N GLN A 43 2.01 47.94 16.64
CA GLN A 43 2.33 48.35 18.00
C GLN A 43 3.60 47.61 18.42
N MET A 44 4.74 48.30 18.33
CA MET A 44 5.98 47.86 18.96
C MET A 44 5.77 47.90 20.48
N LYS A 45 5.93 46.75 21.14
CA LYS A 45 6.12 46.69 22.60
C LYS A 45 7.63 46.66 22.89
N PRO A 46 8.10 47.42 23.89
CA PRO A 46 9.52 47.56 24.17
C PRO A 46 10.10 46.28 24.78
N LEU A 47 11.36 46.02 24.40
CA LEU A 47 12.29 45.11 25.05
C LEU A 47 12.53 45.55 26.50
N ALA A 48 11.85 44.92 27.46
CA ALA A 48 12.24 44.91 28.85
C ALA A 48 11.46 43.80 29.59
N SER A 49 12.07 42.62 29.74
CA SER A 49 11.92 41.73 30.90
C SER A 49 12.58 40.39 30.57
N TRP A 50 13.91 40.43 30.58
CA TRP A 50 14.75 39.27 30.85
C TRP A 50 15.22 39.43 32.29
N MET A 51 15.38 38.32 33.01
CA MET A 51 15.83 38.18 34.41
C MET A 51 14.70 38.12 35.46
N ALA A 52 14.14 36.92 35.67
CA ALA A 52 13.96 36.30 37.00
C ALA A 52 13.00 35.10 36.92
N THR A 53 13.52 33.89 36.65
CA THR A 53 13.00 32.62 37.18
C THR A 53 13.93 31.46 36.78
N CYS A 54 15.18 31.55 37.22
CA CYS A 54 16.15 30.44 37.17
C CYS A 54 16.29 29.83 38.57
N THR A 55 15.32 29.00 39.03
CA THR A 55 15.53 28.13 40.21
C THR A 55 14.51 26.99 40.39
N LEU A 56 13.87 26.48 39.32
CA LEU A 56 13.03 25.26 39.39
C LEU A 56 13.31 24.27 38.24
N LEU A 57 14.57 24.13 37.83
CA LEU A 57 15.00 23.22 36.75
C LEU A 57 15.95 22.09 37.21
N PHE A 58 15.89 21.70 38.48
CA PHE A 58 16.55 20.47 38.98
C PHE A 58 15.65 19.64 39.91
N SER A 59 14.33 19.73 39.75
CA SER A 59 13.49 18.64 40.23
C SER A 59 13.78 17.44 39.35
N HIS A 60 14.43 16.43 39.93
CA HIS A 60 14.59 15.13 39.31
C HIS A 60 13.19 14.61 38.98
N CYS A 61 12.73 14.83 37.75
CA CYS A 61 11.65 14.05 37.19
C CYS A 61 12.15 12.61 37.26
N ILE A 62 11.73 11.90 38.30
CA ILE A 62 11.62 10.45 38.26
C ILE A 62 10.75 10.20 37.03
N LEU A 63 11.41 9.81 35.94
CA LEU A 63 10.77 9.25 34.77
C LEU A 63 10.11 7.97 35.26
N VAL A 64 8.92 8.10 35.82
CA VAL A 64 8.02 6.98 36.07
C VAL A 64 7.73 6.43 34.68
N HIS A 65 8.57 5.48 34.27
CA HIS A 65 8.29 4.56 33.19
C HIS A 65 7.14 3.70 33.69
N GLY A 66 5.93 4.26 33.71
CA GLY A 66 4.68 3.51 33.53
C GLY A 66 4.65 2.97 32.11
N GLY A 67 5.72 2.27 31.72
CA GLY A 67 5.79 1.50 30.50
C GLY A 67 4.91 0.30 30.74
N LEU A 68 3.63 0.46 30.39
CA LEU A 68 2.69 -0.61 30.13
C LEU A 68 3.46 -1.65 29.29
N LEU A 69 3.89 -2.74 29.93
CA LEU A 69 4.82 -3.71 29.35
C LEU A 69 4.24 -4.14 28.01
N LYS A 70 5.02 -3.91 26.95
CA LYS A 70 4.65 -4.37 25.62
C LYS A 70 4.51 -5.89 25.70
N PRO A 71 3.42 -6.50 25.17
CA PRO A 71 3.26 -7.95 25.22
C PRO A 71 4.50 -8.63 24.65
N ASP A 72 4.97 -9.66 25.35
CA ASP A 72 6.08 -10.47 24.89
C ASP A 72 5.76 -11.11 23.54
N VAL A 73 6.81 -11.35 22.75
CA VAL A 73 6.70 -12.03 21.45
C VAL A 73 6.26 -13.48 21.67
N ASP A 74 5.26 -13.93 20.91
CA ASP A 74 4.78 -15.31 20.99
C ASP A 74 5.68 -16.28 20.18
N PHE A 75 6.39 -17.16 20.90
CA PHE A 75 7.25 -18.19 20.32
C PHE A 75 6.55 -19.55 20.12
N SER A 76 5.23 -19.67 20.39
CA SER A 76 4.50 -20.93 20.23
C SER A 76 4.58 -21.48 18.80
N ASN A 77 4.57 -20.60 17.80
CA ASN A 77 4.67 -20.94 16.39
C ASN A 77 6.08 -20.76 15.81
N TYR A 78 7.12 -20.64 16.65
CA TYR A 78 8.48 -20.33 16.19
C TYR A 78 9.00 -21.28 15.10
N ASN A 79 8.68 -22.57 15.20
CA ASN A 79 9.12 -23.59 14.22
C ASN A 79 8.25 -23.65 12.95
N VAL A 80 7.19 -22.85 12.85
CA VAL A 80 6.31 -22.80 11.68
C VAL A 80 6.83 -21.73 10.73
N PRO A 81 7.08 -22.03 9.44
CA PRO A 81 7.55 -21.03 8.49
C PRO A 81 6.63 -19.81 8.41
N LEU A 82 7.20 -18.61 8.23
CA LEU A 82 6.48 -17.33 8.21
C LEU A 82 5.27 -17.37 7.26
N GLN A 83 5.47 -17.88 6.05
CA GLN A 83 4.40 -17.98 5.06
C GLN A 83 3.24 -18.84 5.58
N GLN A 84 3.54 -19.96 6.25
CA GLN A 84 2.53 -20.85 6.79
C GLN A 84 1.79 -20.22 7.97
N GLN A 85 2.51 -19.55 8.89
CA GLN A 85 1.86 -18.81 9.99
C GLN A 85 0.87 -17.76 9.46
N LEU A 86 1.31 -16.97 8.48
CA LEU A 86 0.51 -15.91 7.87
C LEU A 86 -0.71 -16.48 7.13
N VAL A 87 -0.52 -17.51 6.30
CA VAL A 87 -1.62 -18.15 5.55
C VAL A 87 -2.61 -18.83 6.48
N ASN A 88 -2.16 -19.50 7.55
CA ASN A 88 -3.05 -20.09 8.54
C ASN A 88 -3.92 -19.04 9.22
N ARG A 89 -3.33 -17.91 9.63
CA ARG A 89 -4.07 -16.80 10.22
C ARG A 89 -5.10 -16.21 9.26
N ILE A 90 -4.77 -16.07 7.97
CA ILE A 90 -5.73 -15.62 6.94
C ILE A 90 -6.88 -16.62 6.84
N ARG A 91 -6.57 -17.91 6.71
CA ARG A 91 -7.57 -18.99 6.59
C ARG A 91 -8.51 -19.02 7.79
N GLU A 92 -7.99 -18.95 9.00
CA GLU A 92 -8.80 -18.92 10.23
C GLU A 92 -9.72 -17.71 10.28
N LYS A 93 -9.20 -16.52 10.00
CA LYS A 93 -9.99 -15.27 10.03
C LYS A 93 -11.03 -15.19 8.91
N VAL A 94 -10.74 -15.74 7.73
CA VAL A 94 -11.71 -15.85 6.64
C VAL A 94 -12.77 -16.89 7.00
N ALA A 95 -12.37 -18.08 7.46
CA ALA A 95 -13.30 -19.12 7.88
C ALA A 95 -14.29 -18.64 8.94
N ALA A 96 -13.81 -17.90 9.95
CA ALA A 96 -14.66 -17.30 10.98
C ALA A 96 -15.73 -16.36 10.41
N ARG A 97 -15.45 -15.67 9.29
CA ARG A 97 -16.41 -14.76 8.61
C ARG A 97 -17.34 -15.45 7.63
N LEU A 98 -16.93 -16.59 7.09
CA LEU A 98 -17.76 -17.43 6.24
C LEU A 98 -18.77 -18.24 7.06
N GLY A 99 -18.41 -18.58 8.30
CA GLY A 99 -19.21 -19.44 9.16
C GLY A 99 -19.09 -20.92 8.79
N PRO A 100 -19.88 -21.80 9.43
CA PRO A 100 -19.81 -23.25 9.20
C PRO A 100 -20.44 -23.69 7.87
N GLY A 101 -21.17 -22.80 7.18
CA GLY A 101 -21.90 -23.11 5.95
C GLY A 101 -21.08 -22.88 4.67
N LYS A 102 -21.64 -23.36 3.56
CA LYS A 102 -21.16 -23.05 2.21
C LYS A 102 -21.58 -21.62 1.83
N PRO A 103 -20.68 -20.78 1.27
CA PRO A 103 -21.04 -19.43 0.85
C PRO A 103 -22.12 -19.49 -0.24
N THR A 104 -23.24 -18.80 -0.02
CA THR A 104 -24.33 -18.67 -1.00
C THR A 104 -24.06 -17.60 -2.06
N ARG A 105 -23.09 -16.72 -1.78
CA ARG A 105 -22.58 -15.68 -2.67
C ARG A 105 -21.06 -15.62 -2.56
N ASP A 106 -20.42 -15.08 -3.60
CA ASP A 106 -18.99 -14.79 -3.55
C ASP A 106 -18.69 -13.81 -2.41
N ARG A 107 -17.54 -14.03 -1.76
CA ARG A 107 -17.04 -13.21 -0.66
C ARG A 107 -15.66 -12.72 -1.02
N TYR A 108 -15.40 -11.44 -0.82
CA TYR A 108 -14.18 -10.79 -1.26
C TYR A 108 -13.44 -10.24 -0.05
N PHE A 109 -12.12 -10.37 -0.04
CA PHE A 109 -11.29 -9.92 1.08
C PHE A 109 -10.06 -9.18 0.58
N ILE A 110 -9.62 -8.17 1.34
CA ILE A 110 -8.34 -7.50 1.17
C ILE A 110 -7.49 -7.68 2.42
N ILE A 111 -6.21 -7.92 2.24
CA ILE A 111 -5.23 -8.10 3.29
C ILE A 111 -4.05 -7.19 3.01
N PRO A 112 -3.94 -6.04 3.69
CA PRO A 112 -2.76 -5.20 3.63
C PRO A 112 -1.60 -5.77 4.43
N PHE A 113 -0.39 -5.61 3.89
CA PHE A 113 0.84 -6.04 4.51
C PHE A 113 1.89 -4.93 4.46
N ALA A 114 2.86 -5.08 5.34
CA ALA A 114 4.10 -4.34 5.30
C ALA A 114 5.25 -5.22 5.77
N TYR A 115 6.46 -4.95 5.30
CA TYR A 115 7.65 -5.32 6.05
C TYR A 115 8.55 -4.10 6.23
N GLN A 116 9.33 -4.07 7.31
CA GLN A 116 10.35 -3.05 7.53
C GLN A 116 11.44 -3.51 8.49
N ASN A 117 12.61 -2.88 8.40
CA ASN A 117 13.68 -3.03 9.38
C ASN A 117 13.51 -2.07 10.58
N LYS A 118 14.40 -2.20 11.58
CA LYS A 118 14.41 -1.35 12.79
C LYS A 118 14.47 0.15 12.50
N GLY A 119 15.19 0.53 11.45
CA GLY A 119 15.37 1.93 11.04
C GLY A 119 14.28 2.49 10.14
N ASN A 120 13.30 1.67 9.71
CA ASN A 120 12.36 2.02 8.63
C ASN A 120 13.09 2.61 7.40
N ALA A 121 14.20 1.98 7.04
CA ALA A 121 14.98 2.38 5.88
C ALA A 121 14.16 2.04 4.62
N PRO A 122 13.97 2.98 3.69
CA PRO A 122 13.06 2.78 2.56
C PRO A 122 13.48 1.62 1.65
N GLN A 123 14.78 1.36 1.49
CA GLN A 123 15.29 0.22 0.72
C GLN A 123 14.99 -1.16 1.37
N PHE A 124 14.68 -1.17 2.66
CA PHE A 124 14.34 -2.37 3.42
C PHE A 124 12.90 -2.33 3.92
N SER A 125 12.03 -1.53 3.29
CA SER A 125 10.65 -1.38 3.71
C SER A 125 9.73 -1.45 2.51
N HIS A 126 8.62 -2.18 2.64
CA HIS A 126 7.71 -2.40 1.52
C HIS A 126 6.27 -2.50 2.00
N SER A 127 5.35 -2.04 1.16
CA SER A 127 3.91 -2.09 1.37
C SER A 127 3.28 -2.83 0.21
N PHE A 128 2.39 -3.78 0.50
CA PHE A 128 1.74 -4.61 -0.50
C PHE A 128 0.37 -5.08 -0.02
N ILE A 129 -0.46 -5.56 -0.94
CA ILE A 129 -1.79 -6.10 -0.63
C ILE A 129 -1.99 -7.45 -1.31
N SER A 130 -2.70 -8.34 -0.63
CA SER A 130 -3.32 -9.51 -1.26
C SER A 130 -4.83 -9.34 -1.29
N VAL A 131 -5.45 -9.81 -2.35
CA VAL A 131 -6.89 -9.78 -2.57
C VAL A 131 -7.37 -11.20 -2.83
N ILE A 132 -8.45 -11.61 -2.18
CA ILE A 132 -9.01 -12.96 -2.23
C ILE A 132 -10.48 -12.87 -2.63
N ARG A 133 -10.92 -13.75 -3.51
CA ARG A 133 -12.34 -14.04 -3.76
C ARG A 133 -12.58 -15.50 -3.42
N VAL A 134 -13.49 -15.73 -2.49
CA VAL A 134 -14.03 -17.06 -2.16
C VAL A 134 -15.32 -17.25 -2.95
N PHE A 135 -15.42 -18.33 -3.71
CA PHE A 135 -16.54 -18.58 -4.61
C PHE A 135 -17.78 -19.09 -3.86
N ALA A 136 -18.96 -18.76 -4.37
CA ALA A 136 -20.20 -19.41 -3.99
C ALA A 136 -20.23 -20.87 -4.47
N ASP A 137 -20.82 -21.75 -3.67
CA ASP A 137 -20.83 -23.20 -3.94
C ASP A 137 -21.66 -23.59 -5.19
N ASN A 138 -22.66 -22.79 -5.52
CA ASN A 138 -23.68 -23.13 -6.53
C ASN A 138 -23.32 -22.65 -7.95
N LYS A 139 -22.09 -22.17 -8.20
CA LYS A 139 -21.69 -21.65 -9.51
C LYS A 139 -20.36 -22.25 -9.93
N GLN A 140 -20.26 -22.73 -11.18
CA GLN A 140 -18.95 -22.95 -11.77
C GLN A 140 -18.19 -21.62 -11.81
N PRO A 141 -17.04 -21.51 -11.12
CA PRO A 141 -16.36 -20.23 -11.02
C PRO A 141 -15.71 -19.89 -12.36
N ARG A 142 -16.04 -18.72 -12.91
CA ARG A 142 -15.24 -18.12 -13.98
C ARG A 142 -13.94 -17.62 -13.36
N LEU A 143 -12.89 -18.42 -13.53
CA LEU A 143 -11.56 -18.14 -13.01
C LEU A 143 -10.91 -16.96 -13.76
N THR A 144 -10.18 -16.13 -13.01
CA THR A 144 -9.40 -15.05 -13.60
C THR A 144 -8.01 -15.55 -14.00
N ALA A 145 -7.63 -15.34 -15.26
CA ALA A 145 -6.34 -15.79 -15.77
C ALA A 145 -5.17 -15.18 -14.96
N GLY A 146 -4.19 -16.00 -14.62
CA GLY A 146 -3.00 -15.58 -13.86
C GLY A 146 -3.20 -15.44 -12.35
N PHE A 147 -4.40 -15.66 -11.83
CA PHE A 147 -4.63 -15.66 -10.38
C PHE A 147 -4.30 -17.02 -9.78
N ARG A 148 -3.90 -17.01 -8.49
CA ARG A 148 -3.67 -18.23 -7.74
C ARG A 148 -5.01 -18.84 -7.37
N HIS A 149 -5.21 -20.10 -7.71
CA HIS A 149 -6.41 -20.86 -7.34
C HIS A 149 -6.07 -21.82 -6.20
N GLY A 150 -7.06 -22.14 -5.38
CA GLY A 150 -6.93 -23.15 -4.35
C GLY A 150 -8.25 -23.50 -3.71
N THR A 151 -8.19 -24.49 -2.81
CA THR A 151 -9.34 -24.97 -2.04
C THR A 151 -8.97 -25.00 -0.57
N TYR A 152 -9.90 -24.58 0.30
CA TYR A 152 -9.75 -24.68 1.76
C TYR A 152 -11.11 -24.98 2.40
N ARG A 153 -11.20 -26.04 3.21
CA ARG A 153 -12.47 -26.50 3.84
C ARG A 153 -13.63 -26.57 2.83
N ASN A 154 -13.37 -27.14 1.64
CA ASN A 154 -14.30 -27.24 0.50
C ASN A 154 -14.69 -25.92 -0.17
N TRP A 155 -14.11 -24.79 0.22
CA TRP A 155 -14.28 -23.53 -0.48
C TRP A 155 -13.22 -23.36 -1.54
N ASN A 156 -13.63 -23.17 -2.78
CA ASN A 156 -12.73 -22.74 -3.84
C ASN A 156 -12.49 -21.24 -3.72
N PHE A 157 -11.28 -20.80 -4.02
CA PHE A 157 -10.93 -19.37 -4.04
C PHE A 157 -9.95 -19.04 -5.16
N GLU A 158 -9.95 -17.77 -5.55
CA GLU A 158 -8.89 -17.14 -6.33
C GLU A 158 -8.24 -16.01 -5.52
N ALA A 159 -6.95 -15.79 -5.73
CA ALA A 159 -6.20 -14.75 -5.05
C ALA A 159 -5.09 -14.16 -5.92
N PHE A 160 -4.77 -12.90 -5.67
CA PHE A 160 -3.61 -12.24 -6.26
C PHE A 160 -2.99 -11.25 -5.27
N THR A 161 -1.75 -10.84 -5.58
CA THR A 161 -1.00 -9.87 -4.78
C THR A 161 -0.57 -8.72 -5.67
N ILE A 162 -0.72 -7.49 -5.16
CA ILE A 162 -0.09 -6.29 -5.71
C ILE A 162 1.07 -5.95 -4.79
N SER A 163 2.26 -6.38 -5.20
CA SER A 163 3.53 -6.14 -4.53
C SER A 163 4.48 -5.50 -5.54
N TRP A 164 4.37 -4.18 -5.69
CA TRP A 164 4.99 -3.45 -6.79
C TRP A 164 6.41 -3.00 -6.45
N LEU A 165 7.39 -3.59 -7.11
CA LEU A 165 8.83 -3.35 -6.92
C LEU A 165 9.55 -3.37 -8.29
N PRO A 166 10.84 -2.95 -8.36
CA PRO A 166 11.65 -3.19 -9.56
C PRO A 166 11.60 -4.67 -9.97
N HIS A 167 11.52 -4.95 -11.27
CA HIS A 167 11.32 -6.31 -11.78
C HIS A 167 12.44 -7.30 -11.42
N ASP A 168 13.63 -6.77 -11.12
CA ASP A 168 14.87 -7.45 -10.78
C ASP A 168 15.20 -7.37 -9.28
N PHE A 169 14.27 -6.90 -8.45
CA PHE A 169 14.52 -6.65 -7.03
C PHE A 169 14.93 -7.90 -6.23
N ASP A 170 14.55 -9.09 -6.70
CA ASP A 170 14.97 -10.38 -6.15
C ASP A 170 16.47 -10.65 -6.31
N ARG A 171 17.07 -10.10 -7.37
CA ARG A 171 18.50 -10.22 -7.70
C ARG A 171 19.30 -8.97 -7.38
N ASN A 172 18.63 -7.82 -7.38
CA ASN A 172 19.21 -6.50 -7.12
C ASN A 172 18.35 -5.73 -6.09
N PRO A 173 18.48 -6.04 -4.78
CA PRO A 173 17.67 -5.44 -3.74
C PRO A 173 18.08 -3.99 -3.41
N ASN A 174 19.06 -3.42 -4.12
CA ASN A 174 19.54 -2.06 -3.90
C ASN A 174 18.58 -1.03 -4.50
N LEU A 175 17.55 -0.69 -3.74
CA LEU A 175 16.58 0.32 -4.14
C LEU A 175 17.19 1.73 -4.14
N CYS A 176 17.23 2.37 -5.30
CA CYS A 176 17.50 3.80 -5.35
C CYS A 176 16.26 4.58 -4.89
N VAL A 177 16.36 5.22 -3.72
CA VAL A 177 15.28 6.04 -3.16
C VAL A 177 15.58 7.53 -3.31
N PHE A 178 16.78 7.94 -2.92
CA PHE A 178 17.26 9.30 -3.01
C PHE A 178 18.71 9.30 -3.49
N ASP A 179 18.97 9.89 -4.65
CA ASP A 179 20.32 10.07 -5.19
C ASP A 179 20.57 11.55 -5.53
N GLY A 180 21.73 12.07 -5.13
CA GLY A 180 22.13 13.48 -5.23
C GLY A 180 21.95 14.31 -3.96
N LEU A 181 22.81 15.32 -3.79
CA LEU A 181 22.72 16.28 -2.68
C LEU A 181 21.41 17.06 -2.74
N GLY A 182 20.63 17.07 -1.65
CA GLY A 182 19.34 17.77 -1.57
C GLY A 182 18.13 17.01 -2.11
N SER A 183 18.30 15.82 -2.72
CA SER A 183 17.22 14.99 -3.31
C SER A 183 16.09 14.62 -2.34
N ARG A 184 16.40 14.51 -1.04
CA ARG A 184 15.39 14.29 0.01
C ARG A 184 14.44 15.48 0.17
N VAL A 185 14.96 16.70 0.01
CA VAL A 185 14.22 17.95 0.19
C VAL A 185 13.54 18.36 -1.10
N ASP A 186 14.28 18.43 -2.21
CA ASP A 186 13.76 18.77 -3.54
C ASP A 186 13.77 17.54 -4.45
N PRO A 187 12.60 16.97 -4.80
CA PRO A 187 12.54 15.79 -5.66
C PRO A 187 13.10 16.02 -7.07
N ARG A 188 13.25 17.28 -7.53
CA ARG A 188 13.84 17.60 -8.84
C ARG A 188 15.34 17.29 -8.87
N LEU A 189 15.98 17.26 -7.71
CA LEU A 189 17.39 16.92 -7.55
C LEU A 189 17.61 15.40 -7.43
N ASN A 190 16.53 14.60 -7.38
CA ASN A 190 16.63 13.15 -7.22
C ASN A 190 16.96 12.45 -8.55
N LYS A 191 18.19 11.93 -8.64
CA LYS A 191 18.75 11.29 -9.85
C LYS A 191 18.38 9.81 -10.00
N CYS A 192 17.64 9.23 -9.05
CA CYS A 192 17.20 7.84 -9.17
C CYS A 192 16.44 7.61 -10.49
N PRO A 193 16.74 6.54 -11.25
CA PRO A 193 16.04 6.23 -12.48
C PRO A 193 14.64 5.68 -12.21
N ILE A 194 13.77 5.73 -13.23
CA ILE A 194 12.59 4.87 -13.28
C ILE A 194 13.07 3.48 -13.69
N SER A 195 12.62 2.45 -12.98
CA SER A 195 12.87 1.07 -13.35
C SER A 195 11.61 0.40 -13.90
N ARG A 196 11.79 -0.71 -14.63
CA ARG A 196 10.66 -1.57 -14.97
C ARG A 196 10.10 -2.18 -13.68
N GLY A 197 8.81 -2.02 -13.43
CA GLY A 197 8.15 -2.61 -12.27
C GLY A 197 7.57 -4.01 -12.53
N LYS A 198 7.34 -4.77 -11.45
CA LYS A 198 6.65 -6.05 -11.45
C LYS A 198 5.85 -6.19 -10.15
N SER A 199 4.67 -6.80 -10.23
CA SER A 199 3.95 -7.31 -9.06
C SER A 199 4.51 -8.68 -8.66
N PHE A 200 5.18 -8.76 -7.51
CA PHE A 200 5.63 -10.03 -6.94
C PHE A 200 4.47 -10.81 -6.32
N LYS A 201 4.54 -12.14 -6.35
CA LYS A 201 3.60 -13.01 -5.62
C LYS A 201 3.79 -12.84 -4.11
N LEU A 202 2.81 -13.31 -3.33
CA LEU A 202 2.89 -13.25 -1.87
C LEU A 202 4.12 -14.00 -1.34
N GLU A 203 4.34 -15.24 -1.79
CA GLU A 203 5.52 -16.04 -1.42
C GLU A 203 6.84 -15.34 -1.75
N GLU A 204 6.97 -14.79 -2.96
CA GLU A 204 8.16 -14.06 -3.40
C GLU A 204 8.39 -12.84 -2.51
N THR A 205 7.33 -12.09 -2.20
CA THR A 205 7.42 -10.88 -1.36
C THR A 205 7.80 -11.20 0.09
N LEU A 206 7.26 -12.28 0.65
CA LEU A 206 7.63 -12.74 1.99
C LEU A 206 9.08 -13.22 2.01
N GLN A 207 9.55 -13.90 0.96
CA GLN A 207 10.95 -14.29 0.84
C GLN A 207 11.89 -13.07 0.83
N LEU A 208 11.51 -11.97 0.18
CA LEU A 208 12.26 -10.72 0.25
C LEU A 208 12.39 -10.22 1.69
N ALA A 209 11.31 -10.27 2.48
CA ALA A 209 11.32 -9.87 3.89
C ALA A 209 12.21 -10.79 4.75
N LEU A 210 12.15 -12.10 4.50
CA LEU A 210 12.96 -13.13 5.17
C LEU A 210 14.45 -12.89 4.93
N ASN A 211 14.84 -12.65 3.68
CA ASN A 211 16.24 -12.46 3.28
C ASN A 211 16.93 -11.31 4.03
N VAL A 212 16.17 -10.29 4.43
CA VAL A 212 16.67 -9.13 5.19
C VAL A 212 16.23 -9.13 6.66
N LYS A 213 15.67 -10.24 7.15
CA LYS A 213 15.29 -10.47 8.56
C LYS A 213 14.35 -9.39 9.11
N ASN A 214 13.40 -8.97 8.28
CA ASN A 214 12.52 -7.84 8.59
C ASN A 214 11.29 -8.22 9.42
N ALA A 215 10.81 -7.28 10.24
CA ALA A 215 9.50 -7.41 10.86
C ALA A 215 8.40 -7.32 9.78
N VAL A 216 7.43 -8.24 9.78
CA VAL A 216 6.31 -8.28 8.83
C VAL A 216 4.99 -8.01 9.55
N GLY A 217 4.23 -7.02 9.09
CA GLY A 217 2.93 -6.66 9.61
C GLY A 217 1.81 -7.08 8.66
N MET A 218 0.69 -7.55 9.22
CA MET A 218 -0.52 -7.88 8.49
C MET A 218 -1.73 -7.21 9.15
N TRP A 219 -2.62 -6.64 8.32
CA TRP A 219 -3.93 -6.14 8.75
C TRP A 219 -5.06 -7.00 8.16
N GLY A 220 -6.19 -7.07 8.87
CA GLY A 220 -7.35 -7.83 8.41
C GLY A 220 -7.17 -9.35 8.57
N PRO A 221 -7.67 -10.18 7.63
CA PRO A 221 -8.38 -9.83 6.39
C PRO A 221 -9.64 -8.99 6.61
N TYR A 222 -9.91 -8.05 5.70
CA TYR A 222 -11.13 -7.24 5.72
C TYR A 222 -12.05 -7.66 4.58
N GLU A 223 -13.34 -7.88 4.87
CA GLU A 223 -14.31 -8.12 3.81
C GLU A 223 -14.53 -6.84 3.00
N ILE A 224 -14.55 -6.98 1.68
CA ILE A 224 -14.79 -5.90 0.72
C ILE A 224 -15.98 -6.23 -0.18
N LYS A 225 -16.53 -5.20 -0.81
CA LYS A 225 -17.51 -5.39 -1.88
C LYS A 225 -16.88 -5.94 -3.16
N LYS A 226 -17.73 -6.50 -4.04
CA LYS A 226 -17.30 -6.94 -5.37
C LYS A 226 -16.67 -5.79 -6.17
N GLU A 227 -17.21 -4.58 -6.07
CA GLU A 227 -16.71 -3.41 -6.80
C GLU A 227 -15.25 -3.11 -6.39
N ALA A 228 -14.92 -3.25 -5.11
CA ALA A 228 -13.54 -3.09 -4.63
C ALA A 228 -12.61 -4.19 -5.19
N PHE A 229 -13.10 -5.43 -5.28
CA PHE A 229 -12.35 -6.52 -5.92
C PHE A 229 -12.09 -6.20 -7.40
N ASP A 230 -13.12 -5.81 -8.15
CA ASP A 230 -13.00 -5.48 -9.58
C ASP A 230 -12.01 -4.33 -9.82
N LEU A 231 -12.01 -3.32 -8.94
CA LEU A 231 -11.04 -2.22 -8.98
C LEU A 231 -9.61 -2.70 -8.70
N ALA A 232 -9.42 -3.64 -7.77
CA ALA A 232 -8.11 -4.23 -7.53
C ALA A 232 -7.62 -5.08 -8.71
N VAL A 233 -8.52 -5.80 -9.40
CA VAL A 233 -8.19 -6.51 -10.64
C VAL A 233 -7.76 -5.53 -11.73
N LYS A 234 -8.51 -4.44 -11.92
CA LYS A 234 -8.14 -3.37 -12.87
C LYS A 234 -6.77 -2.77 -12.55
N ARG A 235 -6.48 -2.49 -11.28
CA ARG A 235 -5.18 -2.00 -10.83
C ARG A 235 -4.06 -2.98 -11.15
N LYS A 236 -4.24 -4.26 -10.82
CA LYS A 236 -3.25 -5.30 -11.11
C LYS A 236 -2.97 -5.38 -12.61
N ASN A 237 -4.00 -5.42 -13.45
CA ASN A 237 -3.84 -5.51 -14.90
C ASN A 237 -3.10 -4.30 -15.48
N LEU A 238 -3.36 -3.10 -14.96
CA LEU A 238 -2.65 -1.88 -15.39
C LEU A 238 -1.16 -1.93 -15.06
N LEU A 239 -0.81 -2.35 -13.84
CA LEU A 239 0.57 -2.50 -13.39
C LEU A 239 1.30 -3.57 -14.20
N ASP A 240 0.68 -4.75 -14.34
CA ASP A 240 1.26 -5.88 -15.06
C ASP A 240 1.34 -5.64 -16.57
N GLY A 241 0.53 -4.73 -17.12
CA GLY A 241 0.61 -4.28 -18.51
C GLY A 241 1.90 -3.53 -18.86
N GLY A 242 2.75 -3.21 -17.88
CA GLY A 242 4.07 -2.59 -18.11
C GLY A 242 4.02 -1.12 -18.53
N THR A 243 2.82 -0.51 -18.55
CA THR A 243 2.62 0.91 -18.90
C THR A 243 3.08 1.87 -17.80
N ILE A 244 3.23 1.38 -16.57
CA ILE A 244 3.67 2.16 -15.42
C ILE A 244 5.00 1.58 -14.96
N GLY A 245 6.01 2.43 -14.79
CA GLY A 245 7.29 2.07 -14.18
C GLY A 245 7.25 2.02 -12.66
N TYR A 246 8.34 1.57 -12.05
CA TYR A 246 8.57 1.69 -10.62
C TYR A 246 9.49 2.89 -10.35
N ARG A 247 9.17 3.66 -9.30
CA ARG A 247 10.09 4.63 -8.70
C ARG A 247 9.77 4.80 -7.22
N ALA A 248 10.77 4.67 -6.35
CA ALA A 248 10.55 4.73 -4.89
C ALA A 248 10.10 6.13 -4.42
N ASP A 249 10.75 7.18 -4.92
CA ASP A 249 10.31 8.57 -4.76
C ASP A 249 9.63 9.05 -6.04
N ASP A 250 8.31 8.92 -6.08
CA ASP A 250 7.48 9.24 -7.24
C ASP A 250 6.82 10.63 -7.17
N ARG A 251 7.24 11.50 -6.24
CA ARG A 251 6.61 12.82 -6.01
C ARG A 251 6.35 13.63 -7.29
N LEU A 252 7.26 13.58 -8.27
CA LEU A 252 7.19 14.27 -9.57
C LEU A 252 6.70 13.40 -10.74
N TYR A 253 6.57 12.09 -10.51
CA TYR A 253 6.28 11.09 -11.54
C TYR A 253 4.85 10.54 -11.43
N ARG A 254 4.08 11.10 -10.49
CA ARG A 254 2.64 10.95 -10.32
C ARG A 254 1.81 11.62 -11.44
N LYS A 255 2.24 11.44 -12.70
CA LYS A 255 1.51 11.81 -13.91
C LYS A 255 0.96 10.54 -14.55
N PRO A 256 -0.16 10.60 -15.30
CA PRO A 256 -0.71 9.45 -15.99
C PRO A 256 0.35 8.63 -16.74
N LEU A 257 0.46 7.37 -16.34
CA LEU A 257 1.25 6.31 -16.95
C LEU A 257 2.78 6.51 -16.97
N VAL A 258 3.35 7.16 -15.94
CA VAL A 258 4.83 7.28 -15.84
C VAL A 258 5.42 6.28 -14.86
N ALA A 259 5.34 6.52 -13.56
CA ALA A 259 5.86 5.60 -12.54
C ALA A 259 5.16 5.80 -11.19
N VAL A 260 5.12 4.74 -10.39
CA VAL A 260 4.61 4.78 -9.01
C VAL A 260 5.48 3.96 -8.06
N ASN A 261 5.45 4.29 -6.78
CA ASN A 261 6.04 3.50 -5.72
C ASN A 261 5.08 2.37 -5.24
N CYS A 262 5.56 1.54 -4.31
CA CYS A 262 4.80 0.42 -3.77
C CYS A 262 3.53 0.85 -3.01
N PHE A 263 3.61 1.93 -2.24
CA PHE A 263 2.48 2.51 -1.51
C PHE A 263 1.37 2.97 -2.47
N HIS A 264 1.70 3.74 -3.50
CA HIS A 264 0.72 4.24 -4.47
C HIS A 264 0.18 3.13 -5.38
N ALA A 265 0.97 2.08 -5.66
CA ALA A 265 0.49 0.92 -6.41
C ALA A 265 -0.69 0.23 -5.72
N MET A 266 -0.71 0.19 -4.38
CA MET A 266 -1.80 -0.37 -3.59
C MET A 266 -2.81 0.67 -3.06
N ALA A 267 -2.52 1.97 -3.14
CA ALA A 267 -3.42 3.03 -2.68
C ALA A 267 -4.48 3.38 -3.72
N GLY A 268 -5.67 3.75 -3.25
CA GLY A 268 -6.80 4.26 -4.04
C GLY A 268 -7.05 3.48 -5.32
N LEU A 269 -7.71 2.31 -5.26
CA LEU A 269 -7.85 1.41 -6.42
C LEU A 269 -8.35 2.09 -7.71
N GLU A 270 -9.15 3.16 -7.58
CA GLU A 270 -9.62 4.01 -8.69
C GLU A 270 -8.60 5.06 -9.15
N GLU A 271 -7.84 5.64 -8.23
CA GLU A 271 -6.92 6.75 -8.48
C GLU A 271 -5.47 6.25 -8.54
N LEU A 272 -4.83 6.42 -9.68
CA LEU A 272 -3.47 5.94 -9.88
C LEU A 272 -2.41 6.71 -9.09
N TYR A 273 -2.75 7.93 -8.64
CA TYR A 273 -1.79 8.89 -8.09
C TYR A 273 -2.31 9.63 -6.84
N PRO A 274 -2.69 8.93 -5.77
CA PRO A 274 -3.17 9.61 -4.58
C PRO A 274 -2.04 10.44 -3.95
N ASN A 275 -2.40 11.58 -3.36
CA ASN A 275 -1.45 12.39 -2.59
C ASN A 275 -1.25 11.77 -1.20
N GLY A 276 -0.08 11.15 -0.96
CA GLY A 276 0.27 10.52 0.33
C GLY A 276 1.30 11.26 1.18
N GLY A 277 1.20 11.11 2.51
CA GLY A 277 2.27 11.45 3.47
C GLY A 277 2.25 12.86 4.09
N PHE A 278 3.23 13.13 4.97
CA PHE A 278 3.42 14.45 5.60
C PHE A 278 3.66 15.50 4.50
N LEU A 279 2.80 16.52 4.42
CA LEU A 279 2.81 17.56 3.39
C LEU A 279 2.73 17.02 1.94
N GLY A 280 2.18 15.82 1.72
CA GLY A 280 2.08 15.20 0.39
C GLY A 280 3.42 14.71 -0.18
N THR A 281 4.45 14.63 0.66
CA THR A 281 5.83 14.29 0.26
C THR A 281 6.14 12.79 0.31
N GLY A 282 5.27 11.95 0.88
CA GLY A 282 5.59 10.54 1.11
C GLY A 282 6.76 10.28 2.08
N PHE A 283 7.33 11.30 2.75
CA PHE A 283 8.49 11.11 3.63
C PHE A 283 8.16 10.19 4.81
N ARG A 284 8.98 9.15 5.02
CA ARG A 284 8.78 8.08 6.03
C ARG A 284 7.48 7.26 5.85
N MET A 285 6.87 7.31 4.66
CA MET A 285 5.65 6.57 4.32
C MET A 285 5.97 5.22 3.66
N TRP A 286 6.89 4.49 4.26
CA TRP A 286 7.29 3.14 3.83
C TRP A 286 6.84 2.13 4.88
N GLY A 287 6.78 0.86 4.49
CA GLY A 287 6.51 -0.24 5.41
C GLY A 287 5.22 -0.03 6.19
N ILE A 288 5.30 -0.13 7.52
CA ILE A 288 4.13 -0.12 8.40
C ILE A 288 3.39 1.21 8.33
N ASN A 289 4.11 2.33 8.33
CA ASN A 289 3.51 3.67 8.27
C ASN A 289 2.83 3.93 6.93
N GLY A 290 3.47 3.49 5.83
CA GLY A 290 2.90 3.55 4.49
C GLY A 290 1.59 2.78 4.41
N THR A 291 1.60 1.50 4.80
CA THR A 291 0.41 0.64 4.75
C THR A 291 -0.70 1.14 5.66
N ALA A 292 -0.37 1.63 6.87
CA ALA A 292 -1.35 2.24 7.77
C ALA A 292 -2.05 3.44 7.11
N ARG A 293 -1.34 4.25 6.33
CA ARG A 293 -1.94 5.37 5.60
C ARG A 293 -2.88 4.91 4.49
N VAL A 294 -2.55 3.85 3.76
CA VAL A 294 -3.46 3.27 2.76
C VAL A 294 -4.77 2.86 3.41
N LEU A 295 -4.70 2.26 4.60
CA LEU A 295 -5.90 1.91 5.37
C LEU A 295 -6.70 3.13 5.84
N ILE A 296 -6.04 4.24 6.21
CA ILE A 296 -6.75 5.51 6.48
C ILE A 296 -7.48 5.97 5.22
N GLU A 297 -6.88 5.85 4.05
CA GLU A 297 -7.49 6.28 2.79
C GLU A 297 -8.67 5.39 2.39
N TYR A 298 -8.58 4.07 2.59
CA TYR A 298 -9.72 3.18 2.36
C TYR A 298 -10.89 3.41 3.31
N THR A 299 -10.64 3.95 4.50
CA THR A 299 -11.67 4.13 5.53
C THR A 299 -12.26 5.53 5.55
N LYS A 300 -11.46 6.56 5.29
CA LYS A 300 -11.86 7.97 5.44
C LYS A 300 -12.15 8.69 4.14
N ALA A 301 -11.60 8.25 3.01
CA ALA A 301 -11.88 8.93 1.75
C ALA A 301 -13.34 8.70 1.38
N VAL A 302 -14.09 9.78 1.14
CA VAL A 302 -15.52 9.73 0.78
C VAL A 302 -15.78 8.78 -0.38
N ARG A 303 -14.87 8.76 -1.36
CA ARG A 303 -14.94 7.90 -2.56
C ARG A 303 -14.76 6.41 -2.26
N ASN A 304 -13.98 6.08 -1.23
CA ASN A 304 -13.78 4.70 -0.80
C ASN A 304 -14.81 4.25 0.24
N ARG A 305 -15.74 5.14 0.63
CA ARG A 305 -16.70 4.88 1.69
C ARG A 305 -17.58 3.68 1.30
N GLY A 306 -17.50 2.63 2.11
CA GLY A 306 -18.27 1.41 1.90
C GLY A 306 -17.64 0.42 0.94
N LEU A 307 -16.41 0.62 0.45
CA LEU A 307 -15.65 -0.45 -0.23
C LEU A 307 -15.25 -1.55 0.77
N LEU A 308 -14.81 -1.14 1.95
CA LEU A 308 -14.64 -2.02 3.11
C LEU A 308 -16.01 -2.20 3.78
N LEU A 309 -16.39 -3.45 4.03
CA LEU A 309 -17.63 -3.80 4.72
C LEU A 309 -17.47 -3.81 6.24
N GLU A 310 -16.23 -3.85 6.72
CA GLU A 310 -15.89 -3.92 8.13
C GLU A 310 -15.22 -2.63 8.61
N PRO A 311 -15.47 -2.23 9.88
CA PRO A 311 -14.69 -1.16 10.48
C PRO A 311 -13.23 -1.60 10.61
N VAL A 312 -12.32 -0.69 10.25
CA VAL A 312 -10.87 -0.92 10.38
C VAL A 312 -10.37 -0.21 11.63
N ASN A 313 -9.72 -0.96 12.51
CA ASN A 313 -8.93 -0.39 13.59
C ASN A 313 -7.44 -0.60 13.30
N ILE A 314 -6.83 0.40 12.67
CA ILE A 314 -5.45 0.34 12.17
C ILE A 314 -4.44 -0.11 13.22
N LYS A 315 -4.62 0.27 14.48
CA LYS A 315 -3.72 -0.12 15.58
C LYS A 315 -4.05 -1.52 16.11
N LYS A 316 -5.33 -1.82 16.36
CA LYS A 316 -5.74 -3.10 16.99
C LYS A 316 -5.68 -4.28 16.02
N ASP A 317 -5.90 -4.04 14.74
CA ASP A 317 -5.96 -5.10 13.73
C ASP A 317 -4.57 -5.53 13.24
N LEU A 318 -3.54 -4.73 13.52
CA LEU A 318 -2.16 -5.00 13.16
C LEU A 318 -1.62 -6.18 13.95
N TYR A 319 -1.31 -7.26 13.25
CA TYR A 319 -0.60 -8.41 13.79
C TYR A 319 0.79 -8.51 13.18
N GLY A 320 1.77 -8.78 14.04
CA GLY A 320 3.17 -8.85 13.69
C GLY A 320 3.71 -10.26 13.53
N PHE A 321 4.72 -10.37 12.69
CA PHE A 321 5.64 -11.51 12.64
C PHE A 321 7.05 -10.94 12.74
N VAL A 322 7.81 -11.39 13.72
CA VAL A 322 9.14 -10.83 14.01
C VAL A 322 10.21 -11.90 13.85
N TYR A 323 11.28 -11.54 13.16
CA TYR A 323 12.43 -12.42 13.04
C TYR A 323 13.11 -12.58 14.40
N ALA A 324 13.37 -13.82 14.80
CA ALA A 324 14.18 -14.16 15.96
C ALA A 324 15.24 -15.20 15.54
N PRO A 325 16.53 -14.97 15.84
CA PRO A 325 17.58 -15.93 15.49
C PRO A 325 17.48 -17.23 16.30
N GLU A 326 17.00 -17.13 17.55
CA GLU A 326 16.82 -18.25 18.46
C GLU A 326 15.48 -18.14 19.20
N ARG A 327 14.97 -19.28 19.69
CA ARG A 327 13.76 -19.30 20.52
C ARG A 327 14.01 -18.49 21.80
N ASN A 328 13.04 -17.66 22.19
CA ASN A 328 13.11 -16.77 23.35
C ASN A 328 14.24 -15.71 23.27
N SER A 329 14.73 -15.38 22.06
CA SER A 329 15.71 -14.31 21.85
C SER A 329 15.24 -13.01 22.50
N GLN A 330 16.15 -12.38 23.25
CA GLN A 330 15.90 -11.08 23.88
C GLN A 330 16.24 -9.94 22.91
N GLY A 331 15.65 -8.77 23.12
CA GLY A 331 15.98 -7.56 22.34
C GLY A 331 15.56 -7.60 20.87
N ILE A 332 14.65 -8.49 20.47
CA ILE A 332 14.11 -8.56 19.10
C ILE A 332 13.47 -7.22 18.72
N TYR A 333 13.72 -6.77 17.49
CA TYR A 333 12.97 -5.66 16.94
C TYR A 333 11.50 -6.06 16.73
N ASN A 334 10.64 -5.62 17.65
CA ASN A 334 9.20 -5.79 17.54
C ASN A 334 8.53 -4.41 17.45
N PRO A 335 8.02 -3.99 16.28
CA PRO A 335 7.22 -2.77 16.14
C PRO A 335 5.72 -2.96 16.41
N PHE A 336 5.25 -4.18 16.70
CA PHE A 336 3.82 -4.52 16.71
C PHE A 336 3.24 -4.64 18.12
N PRO A 337 1.93 -4.41 18.32
CA PRO A 337 1.30 -4.61 19.62
C PRO A 337 1.20 -6.10 19.99
N ASN A 338 0.96 -6.97 19.00
CA ASN A 338 0.96 -8.42 19.13
C ASN A 338 1.82 -9.00 18.01
N ALA A 339 2.71 -9.94 18.32
CA ALA A 339 3.56 -10.56 17.32
C ALA A 339 3.85 -12.03 17.62
N SER A 340 4.00 -12.84 16.58
CA SER A 340 4.62 -14.16 16.68
C SER A 340 6.05 -14.13 16.14
N ALA A 341 6.93 -14.93 16.73
CA ALA A 341 8.29 -15.10 16.25
C ALA A 341 8.34 -16.05 15.04
N TYR A 342 9.28 -15.80 14.14
CA TYR A 342 9.67 -16.73 13.09
C TYR A 342 11.20 -16.71 12.93
N TYR A 343 11.77 -17.78 12.38
CA TYR A 343 13.18 -17.84 11.98
C TYR A 343 13.37 -18.20 10.50
N GLN A 344 12.34 -18.80 9.89
CA GLN A 344 12.28 -19.22 8.48
C GLN A 344 11.00 -18.74 7.81
#